data_AF-A0A7X9BFL3-F1
#
_entry.id   AF-A0A7X9BFL3-F1
#
_cell.length_a   1.000
_cell.length_b   1.000
_cell.length_c   1.000
_cell.angle_alpha   90.00
_cell.angle_beta   90.00
_cell.angle_gamma   90.00
#
_symmetry.space_group_name_H-M   'P 1'
#
loop_
_entity.id
_entity.type
_entity.pdbx_description
1 polymer ?
#
loop_
_entity_poly.entity_id
_entity_poly.type
_entity_poly.pdbx_seq_one_letter_code
_entity_poly.pdbx_strand_id
1 'polypeptide(L)'
;MLMFRILSFLTGYVEFLVIGEAPERFVNMAASRGIYLWDITRISENSIVLKVRLDAVKPLRQIARRTKCRFHVSRRLGLPFFYKRLLRRKSMALGVLFFLGTLYFLSSFVWFIEVKGNEQLSTHEVLDVAAGAGLKKGVAKWALDTGSVEEAIADKLPLVSWTGVYIKGTKAIIEVAERIVPD
;
A
#
# COMPACT_ATOMS: atom_id res chain seq x y z
N MET A 1 7.53 21.83 4.89
CA MET A 1 7.94 21.15 6.15
C MET A 1 7.51 19.67 6.24
N LEU A 2 6.28 19.28 5.89
CA LEU A 2 5.79 17.89 5.97
C LEU A 2 6.52 16.90 5.05
N MET A 3 6.76 17.27 3.79
CA MET A 3 7.36 16.40 2.76
C MET A 3 8.78 15.96 3.14
N PHE A 4 9.58 16.86 3.71
CA PHE A 4 10.93 16.56 4.19
C PHE A 4 10.95 15.62 5.39
N ARG A 5 9.96 15.72 6.28
CA ARG A 5 9.86 14.86 7.47
C ARG A 5 9.49 13.43 7.07
N ILE A 6 8.61 13.29 6.08
CA ILE A 6 8.21 12.00 5.49
C ILE A 6 9.38 11.37 4.71
N LEU A 7 10.06 12.14 3.84
CA LEU A 7 11.24 11.63 3.11
C LEU A 7 12.38 11.24 4.06
N SER A 8 12.60 11.99 5.14
CA SER A 8 13.64 11.68 6.14
C SER A 8 13.26 10.44 6.95
N PHE A 9 11.97 10.19 7.18
CA PHE A 9 11.50 8.97 7.84
C PHE A 9 11.65 7.73 6.92
N LEU A 10 11.40 7.89 5.62
CA LEU A 10 11.58 6.87 4.58
C LEU A 10 13.05 6.51 4.34
N THR A 11 13.94 7.51 4.26
CA THR A 11 15.38 7.27 4.05
C THR A 11 16.15 6.92 5.33
N GLY A 12 15.55 7.18 6.50
CA GLY A 12 16.18 6.98 7.79
C GLY A 12 17.14 8.10 8.16
N TYR A 13 17.16 8.43 9.45
CA TYR A 13 18.03 9.42 10.03
C TYR A 13 18.73 8.88 11.27
N VAL A 14 19.80 9.56 11.65
CA VAL A 14 20.62 9.14 12.76
C VAL A 14 20.90 10.36 13.61
N GLU A 15 20.73 10.17 14.91
CA GLU A 15 21.05 11.15 15.93
C GLU A 15 22.47 10.88 16.43
N PHE A 16 23.31 11.90 16.36
CA PHE A 16 24.69 11.82 16.82
C PHE A 16 24.98 12.89 17.87
N LEU A 17 25.80 12.50 18.84
CA LEU A 17 26.42 13.41 19.79
C LEU A 17 27.79 13.80 19.25
N VAL A 18 27.99 15.08 18.95
CA VAL A 18 29.28 15.66 18.53
C VAL A 18 29.97 16.23 19.77
N ILE A 19 31.20 15.82 20.02
CA ILE A 19 32.07 16.28 21.12
C ILE A 19 33.37 16.81 20.53
N GLY A 20 33.79 18.01 20.92
CA GLY A 20 35.05 18.59 20.49
C GLY A 20 35.23 20.04 20.94
N GLU A 21 36.40 20.60 20.65
CA GLU A 21 36.76 21.98 21.02
C GLU A 21 35.94 23.05 20.28
N ALA A 22 35.38 22.72 19.10
CA ALA A 22 34.61 23.65 18.29
C ALA A 22 33.44 22.95 17.56
N PRO A 23 32.38 22.55 18.28
CA PRO A 23 31.25 21.83 17.68
C PRO A 23 30.43 22.73 16.73
N GLU A 24 30.44 24.04 16.92
CA GLU A 24 29.81 25.01 16.01
C GLU A 24 30.48 25.04 14.64
N ARG A 25 31.82 24.92 14.59
CA ARG A 25 32.58 24.83 13.34
C ARG A 25 32.25 23.56 12.55
N PHE A 26 31.95 22.47 13.25
CA PHE A 26 31.47 21.23 12.64
C PHE A 26 30.10 21.40 11.98
N VAL A 27 29.15 22.04 12.66
CA VAL A 27 27.81 22.35 12.13
C VAL A 27 27.92 23.22 10.88
N ASN A 28 28.71 24.30 10.95
CA ASN A 28 28.90 25.22 9.82
C ASN A 28 29.55 24.54 8.60
N MET A 29 30.54 23.68 8.82
CA MET A 29 31.16 22.92 7.73
C MET A 29 30.25 21.86 7.12
N ALA A 30 29.32 21.30 7.89
CA ALA A 30 28.33 20.38 7.37
C ALA A 30 27.29 21.13 6.52
N ALA A 31 26.78 22.25 7.02
CA ALA A 31 25.84 23.10 6.31
C ALA A 31 26.44 23.62 4.99
N SER A 32 27.70 24.07 4.98
CA SER A 32 28.37 24.56 3.77
C SER A 32 28.63 23.49 2.70
N ARG A 33 28.58 22.22 3.08
CA ARG A 33 28.65 21.07 2.15
C ARG A 33 27.26 20.57 1.71
N GLY A 34 26.21 21.34 2.00
CA GLY A 34 24.82 20.95 1.68
C GLY A 34 24.29 19.82 2.55
N ILE A 35 24.95 19.50 3.67
CA ILE A 35 24.45 18.49 4.60
C ILE A 35 23.40 19.16 5.49
N TYR A 36 22.16 18.74 5.31
CA TYR A 36 21.06 19.22 6.13
C TYR A 36 21.13 18.62 7.54
N LEU A 37 21.30 19.48 8.53
CA LEU A 37 21.27 19.17 9.96
C LEU A 37 19.96 19.71 10.53
N TRP A 38 19.31 18.96 11.42
CA TRP A 38 18.12 19.44 12.12
C TRP A 38 18.13 19.01 13.58
N ASP A 39 17.24 19.65 14.37
CA ASP A 39 17.07 19.37 15.80
C ASP A 39 18.41 19.45 16.56
N ILE A 40 19.09 20.58 16.35
CA ILE A 40 20.40 20.85 16.93
C ILE A 40 20.20 21.34 18.35
N THR A 41 20.67 20.57 19.32
CA THR A 41 20.53 20.86 20.75
C THR A 41 21.90 20.85 21.41
N ARG A 42 22.27 21.97 22.05
CA ARG A 42 23.53 22.07 22.79
C ARG A 42 23.39 21.41 24.15
N ILE A 43 24.28 20.48 24.48
CA ILE A 43 24.31 19.80 25.79
C ILE A 43 25.34 20.47 26.72
N SER A 44 26.50 20.86 26.19
CA SER A 44 27.53 21.58 26.93
C SER A 44 28.35 22.48 26.01
N GLU A 45 29.34 23.20 26.56
CA GLU A 45 30.21 24.06 25.74
C GLU A 45 30.89 23.29 24.60
N ASN A 46 31.29 22.05 24.87
CA ASN A 46 32.03 21.18 23.96
C ASN A 46 31.17 20.04 23.38
N SER A 47 29.84 20.06 23.56
CA SER A 47 28.98 18.99 23.05
C SER A 47 27.62 19.45 22.50
N ILE A 48 27.27 18.89 21.33
CA ILE A 48 26.02 19.19 20.60
C ILE A 48 25.42 17.87 20.12
N VAL A 49 24.10 17.72 20.27
CA VAL A 49 23.31 16.67 19.62
C VAL A 49 22.68 17.23 18.37
N LEU A 50 22.72 16.45 17.29
CA LEU A 50 22.08 16.82 16.03
C LEU A 50 21.60 15.58 15.29
N LYS A 51 20.61 15.78 14.41
CA LYS A 51 20.05 14.72 13.56
C LYS A 51 20.45 14.95 12.11
N VAL A 52 20.84 13.87 11.46
CA VAL A 52 21.30 13.87 10.07
C VAL A 52 20.77 12.65 9.32
N ARG A 53 20.58 12.79 8.01
CA ARG A 53 20.20 11.67 7.13
C ARG A 53 21.31 10.61 7.08
N LEU A 54 20.92 9.36 6.85
CA LEU A 54 21.84 8.20 6.89
C LEU A 54 22.95 8.25 5.81
N ASP A 55 22.67 8.85 4.66
CA ASP A 55 23.59 9.06 3.54
C ASP A 55 24.74 10.02 3.90
N ALA A 56 24.45 11.05 4.69
CA ALA A 56 25.39 12.08 5.09
C ALA A 56 26.36 11.64 6.22
N VAL A 57 26.21 10.45 6.79
CA VAL A 57 27.11 9.92 7.83
C VAL A 57 28.54 9.72 7.32
N LYS A 58 28.70 9.28 6.07
CA LYS A 58 30.02 9.10 5.44
C LYS A 58 30.77 10.43 5.27
N PRO A 59 30.20 11.48 4.63
CA PRO A 59 30.88 12.77 4.49
C PRO A 59 31.10 13.48 5.83
N LEU A 60 30.22 13.32 6.82
CA LEU A 60 30.43 13.85 8.18
C LEU A 60 31.71 13.30 8.84
N ARG A 61 32.11 12.06 8.53
CA ARG A 61 33.38 11.50 9.02
C ARG A 61 34.59 12.31 8.56
N GLN A 62 34.57 12.83 7.35
CA GLN A 62 35.64 13.67 6.83
C GLN A 62 35.64 15.05 7.50
N ILE A 63 34.46 15.60 7.78
CA ILE A 63 34.31 16.89 8.45
C ILE A 63 34.82 16.81 9.90
N ALA A 64 34.42 15.76 10.62
CA ALA A 64 34.84 15.50 12.00
C ALA A 64 36.37 15.46 12.15
N ARG A 65 37.05 14.81 11.20
CA ARG A 65 38.52 14.76 11.16
C ARG A 65 39.16 16.14 10.96
N ARG A 66 38.56 17.00 10.13
CA ARG A 66 39.07 18.36 9.87
C ARG A 66 38.81 19.33 11.02
N THR A 67 37.71 19.14 11.75
CA THR A 67 37.34 20.01 12.88
C THR A 67 37.84 19.49 14.23
N LYS A 68 38.66 18.43 14.26
CA LYS A 68 39.10 17.73 15.48
C LYS A 68 37.94 17.34 16.41
N CYS A 69 36.75 17.12 15.85
CA CYS A 69 35.56 16.71 16.58
C CYS A 69 35.40 15.19 16.50
N ARG A 70 34.85 14.58 17.55
CA ARG A 70 34.40 13.19 17.54
C ARG A 70 32.89 13.19 17.56
N PHE A 71 32.26 12.31 16.78
CA PHE A 71 30.82 12.09 16.89
C PHE A 71 30.52 10.65 17.26
N HIS A 72 29.54 10.46 18.13
CA HIS A 72 29.07 9.15 18.57
C HIS A 72 27.63 8.94 18.11
N VAL A 73 27.32 7.73 17.66
CA VAL A 73 25.97 7.37 17.19
C VAL A 73 25.11 7.06 18.40
N SER A 74 24.24 7.98 18.79
CA SER A 74 23.37 7.78 19.96
C SER A 74 22.14 6.97 19.59
N ARG A 75 21.43 7.34 18.51
CA ARG A 75 20.22 6.65 18.07
C ARG A 75 20.15 6.51 16.55
N ARG A 76 19.75 5.33 16.08
CA ARG A 76 19.47 5.04 14.66
C ARG A 76 17.96 4.91 14.49
N LEU A 77 17.33 5.85 13.80
CA LEU A 77 15.88 5.98 13.71
C LEU A 77 15.42 6.02 12.25
N GLY A 78 14.42 5.21 11.90
CA GLY A 78 13.77 5.26 10.59
C GLY A 78 13.42 3.90 10.01
N LEU A 79 12.68 3.93 8.89
CA LEU A 79 12.20 2.75 8.18
C LEU A 79 13.28 1.72 7.80
N PRO A 80 14.50 2.06 7.35
CA PRO A 80 15.50 1.04 7.02
C PRO A 80 15.99 0.24 8.24
N PHE A 81 15.95 0.81 9.44
CA PHE A 81 16.31 0.10 10.67
C PHE A 81 15.17 -0.78 11.19
N PHE A 82 13.92 -0.33 11.04
CA PHE A 82 12.75 -1.15 11.36
C PHE A 82 12.60 -2.31 10.36
N TYR A 83 12.71 -2.03 9.06
CA TYR A 83 12.65 -3.02 7.97
C TYR A 83 13.73 -4.09 8.11
N LYS A 84 14.99 -3.74 8.44
CA LYS A 84 16.04 -4.75 8.71
C LYS A 84 15.75 -5.62 9.91
N ARG A 85 15.10 -5.09 10.96
CA ARG A 85 14.69 -5.87 12.14
C ARG A 85 13.49 -6.78 11.82
N LEU A 86 12.58 -6.30 10.97
CA LEU A 86 11.42 -7.03 10.48
C LEU A 86 11.82 -8.19 9.56
N LEU A 87 12.68 -7.95 8.57
CA LEU A 87 13.16 -8.98 7.62
C LEU A 87 14.06 -10.03 8.27
N ARG A 88 14.73 -9.69 9.39
CA ARG A 88 15.49 -10.69 10.15
C ARG A 88 14.57 -11.77 10.73
N ARG A 89 13.28 -11.48 10.93
CA ARG A 89 12.26 -12.47 11.27
C ARG A 89 11.65 -13.02 9.99
N LYS A 90 12.25 -14.08 9.45
CA LYS A 90 11.77 -14.76 8.22
C LYS A 90 10.28 -15.10 8.29
N SER A 91 9.77 -15.45 9.47
CA SER A 91 8.35 -15.72 9.73
C SER A 91 7.44 -14.53 9.43
N MET A 92 7.89 -13.31 9.69
CA MET A 92 7.09 -12.12 9.45
C MET A 92 7.03 -11.76 7.97
N ALA A 93 8.14 -11.90 7.24
CA ALA A 93 8.15 -11.77 5.79
C ALA A 93 7.25 -12.82 5.12
N LEU A 94 7.31 -14.07 5.59
CA LEU A 94 6.45 -15.15 5.12
C LEU A 94 4.97 -14.86 5.43
N GLY A 95 4.66 -14.33 6.62
CA GLY A 95 3.30 -13.92 6.98
C GLY A 95 2.74 -12.83 6.09
N VAL A 96 3.53 -11.81 5.75
CA VAL A 96 3.12 -10.75 4.81
C VAL A 96 2.87 -11.33 3.42
N LEU A 97 3.77 -12.18 2.92
CA LEU A 97 3.59 -12.83 1.62
C LEU A 97 2.34 -13.71 1.59
N PHE A 98 2.13 -14.52 2.64
CA PHE A 98 0.95 -15.37 2.79
C PHE A 98 -0.33 -14.56 2.88
N PHE A 99 -0.33 -13.46 3.62
CA PHE A 99 -1.48 -12.56 3.75
C PHE A 99 -1.85 -11.95 2.41
N LEU A 100 -0.87 -11.41 1.67
CA LEU A 100 -1.09 -10.86 0.33
C LEU A 100 -1.54 -11.94 -0.66
N GLY A 101 -0.95 -13.14 -0.60
CA GLY A 101 -1.36 -14.28 -1.42
C GLY A 101 -2.80 -14.70 -1.14
N THR A 102 -3.19 -14.78 0.13
CA THR A 102 -4.55 -15.11 0.56
C THR A 102 -5.54 -14.03 0.12
N LEU A 103 -5.19 -12.75 0.27
CA LEU A 103 -6.03 -11.65 -0.21
C LEU A 103 -6.23 -11.71 -1.72
N TYR A 104 -5.18 -11.98 -2.50
CA TYR A 104 -5.28 -12.12 -3.95
C TYR A 104 -6.13 -13.34 -4.35
N PHE A 105 -5.93 -14.46 -3.66
CA PHE A 105 -6.72 -15.67 -3.85
C PHE A 105 -8.21 -15.41 -3.57
N LEU A 106 -8.56 -14.86 -2.41
CA LEU A 106 -9.95 -14.50 -2.06
C LEU A 106 -10.53 -13.47 -3.03
N SER A 107 -9.74 -12.49 -3.45
CA SER A 107 -10.16 -11.48 -4.43
C SER A 107 -10.50 -12.10 -5.79
N SER A 108 -10.00 -13.30 -6.12
CA SER A 108 -10.24 -13.97 -7.40
C SER A 108 -11.61 -14.68 -7.48
N PHE A 109 -12.45 -14.59 -6.44
CA PHE A 109 -13.79 -15.18 -6.40
C PHE A 109 -14.90 -14.14 -6.46
N VAL A 110 -16.08 -14.57 -6.90
CA VAL A 110 -17.32 -13.79 -6.84
C VAL A 110 -17.97 -14.03 -5.47
N TRP A 111 -18.05 -12.99 -4.65
CA TRP A 111 -18.66 -13.06 -3.32
C TRP A 111 -20.08 -12.53 -3.30
N PHE A 112 -20.36 -11.56 -4.15
CA PHE A 112 -21.63 -10.88 -4.24
C PHE A 112 -22.15 -10.95 -5.67
N ILE A 113 -23.45 -11.16 -5.81
CA ILE A 113 -24.16 -11.07 -7.08
C ILE A 113 -25.25 -10.03 -6.90
N GLU A 114 -25.28 -9.04 -7.78
CA GLU A 114 -26.26 -7.95 -7.78
C GLU A 114 -27.01 -7.98 -9.10
N VAL A 115 -28.33 -7.94 -9.04
CA VAL A 115 -29.21 -7.86 -10.21
C VAL A 115 -29.78 -6.44 -10.27
N LYS A 116 -29.81 -5.85 -11.46
CA LYS A 116 -30.28 -4.50 -11.72
C LYS A 116 -31.19 -4.45 -12.94
N GLY A 117 -32.15 -3.53 -12.94
CA GLY A 117 -33.07 -3.29 -14.05
C GLY A 117 -34.20 -4.31 -14.14
N ASN A 118 -34.40 -5.11 -13.09
CA ASN A 118 -35.57 -5.96 -12.96
C ASN A 118 -36.71 -5.19 -12.26
N GLU A 119 -37.75 -4.85 -13.01
CA GLU A 119 -38.94 -4.16 -12.50
C GLU A 119 -40.13 -5.13 -12.41
N GLN A 120 -40.36 -5.92 -13.47
CA GLN A 120 -41.38 -6.97 -13.50
C GLN A 120 -40.81 -8.35 -13.17
N LEU A 121 -39.54 -8.62 -13.51
CA LEU A 121 -38.86 -9.89 -13.22
C LEU A 121 -38.42 -9.97 -11.75
N SER A 122 -38.61 -11.14 -11.14
CA SER A 122 -38.12 -11.35 -9.79
C SER A 122 -36.59 -11.54 -9.78
N THR A 123 -35.92 -10.94 -8.80
CA THR A 123 -34.48 -11.13 -8.62
C THR A 123 -34.11 -12.60 -8.43
N HIS A 124 -35.01 -13.40 -7.83
CA HIS A 124 -34.80 -14.82 -7.59
C HIS A 124 -34.74 -15.62 -8.88
N GLU A 125 -35.65 -15.38 -9.84
CA GLU A 125 -35.65 -16.08 -11.13
C GLU A 125 -34.36 -15.82 -11.92
N VAL A 126 -33.91 -14.56 -11.95
CA VAL A 126 -32.66 -14.18 -12.62
C VAL A 126 -31.46 -14.88 -11.98
N LEU A 127 -31.42 -14.91 -10.63
CA LEU A 127 -30.36 -15.58 -9.90
C LEU A 127 -30.35 -17.10 -10.11
N ASP A 128 -31.52 -17.73 -10.18
CA ASP A 128 -31.64 -19.18 -10.39
C ASP A 128 -31.17 -19.58 -11.79
N VAL A 129 -31.54 -18.80 -12.82
CA VAL A 129 -31.05 -19.00 -14.18
C VAL A 129 -29.54 -18.80 -14.26
N ALA A 130 -29.04 -17.70 -13.68
CA ALA A 130 -27.61 -17.40 -13.64
C ALA A 130 -26.81 -18.50 -12.90
N ALA A 131 -27.36 -19.02 -11.81
CA ALA A 131 -26.79 -20.14 -11.07
C ALA A 131 -26.76 -21.42 -11.91
N GLY A 132 -27.79 -21.68 -12.71
CA GLY A 132 -27.81 -22.79 -13.67
C GLY A 132 -26.72 -22.70 -14.74
N ALA A 133 -26.34 -21.48 -15.13
CA ALA A 133 -25.27 -21.19 -16.09
C ALA A 133 -23.86 -21.09 -15.46
N GLY A 134 -23.74 -21.31 -14.14
CA GLY A 134 -22.45 -21.34 -13.44
C GLY A 134 -22.10 -20.06 -12.65
N LEU A 135 -22.90 -19.00 -12.76
CA LEU A 135 -22.71 -17.79 -11.95
C LEU A 135 -23.29 -17.99 -10.54
N LYS A 136 -22.44 -18.39 -9.60
CA LYS A 136 -22.80 -18.60 -8.19
C LYS A 136 -21.84 -17.88 -7.25
N LYS A 137 -22.31 -17.60 -6.03
CA LYS A 137 -21.43 -17.11 -4.96
C LYS A 137 -20.35 -18.16 -4.67
N GLY A 138 -19.10 -17.73 -4.59
CA GLY A 138 -17.93 -18.58 -4.41
C GLY A 138 -17.35 -19.14 -5.71
N VAL A 139 -17.88 -18.80 -6.90
CA VAL A 139 -17.25 -19.21 -8.16
C VAL A 139 -15.98 -18.41 -8.41
N ALA A 140 -14.96 -19.09 -8.94
CA ALA A 140 -13.74 -18.44 -9.36
C ALA A 140 -13.97 -17.64 -10.65
N LYS A 141 -13.53 -16.38 -10.68
CA LYS A 141 -13.77 -15.49 -11.83
C LYS A 141 -13.16 -16.00 -13.13
N TRP A 142 -12.05 -16.74 -13.04
CA TRP A 142 -11.36 -17.30 -14.20
C TRP A 142 -12.04 -18.56 -14.77
N ALA A 143 -12.94 -19.20 -14.01
CA ALA A 143 -13.73 -20.34 -14.46
C ALA A 143 -15.12 -19.94 -14.95
N LEU A 144 -15.51 -18.67 -14.74
CA LEU A 144 -16.81 -18.14 -15.11
C LEU A 144 -16.74 -17.59 -16.54
N ASP A 145 -17.61 -18.10 -17.40
CA ASP A 145 -17.88 -17.49 -18.70
C ASP A 145 -19.11 -16.60 -18.59
N THR A 146 -18.90 -15.28 -18.64
CA THR A 146 -20.00 -14.30 -18.55
C THR A 146 -20.91 -14.35 -19.77
N GLY A 147 -20.38 -14.68 -20.96
CA GLY A 147 -21.17 -14.75 -22.19
C GLY A 147 -22.18 -15.89 -22.15
N SER A 148 -21.75 -17.07 -21.69
CA SER A 148 -22.66 -18.21 -21.47
C SER A 148 -23.78 -17.90 -20.47
N VAL A 149 -23.50 -17.06 -19.47
CA VAL A 149 -24.52 -16.64 -18.48
C VAL A 149 -25.51 -15.64 -19.08
N GLU A 150 -25.02 -14.68 -19.87
CA GLU A 150 -25.87 -13.74 -20.62
C GLU A 150 -26.83 -14.47 -21.56
N GLU A 151 -26.31 -15.41 -22.35
CA GLU A 151 -27.10 -16.23 -23.28
C GLU A 151 -28.16 -17.06 -22.55
N ALA A 152 -27.78 -17.73 -21.45
CA ALA A 152 -28.72 -18.52 -20.66
C ALA A 152 -29.86 -17.67 -20.05
N ILE A 153 -29.57 -16.42 -19.64
CA ILE A 153 -30.58 -15.49 -19.12
C ILE A 153 -31.51 -15.04 -20.25
N ALA A 154 -30.97 -14.66 -21.40
CA ALA A 154 -31.75 -14.22 -22.56
C ALA A 154 -32.68 -15.33 -23.09
N ASP A 155 -32.21 -16.58 -23.10
CA ASP A 155 -32.98 -17.73 -23.62
C ASP A 155 -34.09 -18.20 -22.67
N LYS A 156 -33.81 -18.24 -21.35
CA LYS A 156 -34.75 -18.81 -20.37
C LYS A 156 -35.77 -17.81 -19.84
N LEU A 157 -35.51 -16.51 -19.97
CA LEU A 157 -36.39 -15.45 -19.47
C LEU A 157 -36.95 -14.64 -20.64
N PRO A 158 -38.14 -14.99 -21.18
CA PRO A 158 -38.69 -14.37 -22.39
C PRO A 158 -39.08 -12.89 -22.23
N LEU A 159 -39.19 -12.41 -20.99
CA LEU A 159 -39.42 -11.00 -20.66
C LEU A 159 -38.14 -10.15 -20.78
N VAL A 160 -36.97 -10.75 -20.93
CA VAL A 160 -35.70 -10.04 -21.08
C VAL A 160 -35.52 -9.59 -22.54
N SER A 161 -35.29 -8.30 -22.74
CA SER A 161 -34.95 -7.68 -24.03
C SER A 161 -33.44 -7.68 -24.25
N TRP A 162 -32.68 -7.39 -23.20
CA TRP A 162 -31.23 -7.38 -23.20
C TRP A 162 -30.70 -7.72 -21.81
N THR A 163 -29.54 -8.36 -21.74
CA THR A 163 -28.84 -8.63 -20.48
C THR A 163 -27.35 -8.43 -20.65
N GLY A 164 -26.69 -7.94 -19.59
CA GLY A 164 -25.25 -7.83 -19.50
C GLY A 164 -24.75 -8.35 -18.15
N VAL A 165 -23.70 -9.16 -18.17
CA VAL A 165 -23.09 -9.77 -16.99
C VAL A 165 -21.62 -9.37 -16.95
N TYR A 166 -21.22 -8.65 -15.91
CA TYR A 166 -19.84 -8.24 -15.75
C TYR A 166 -19.38 -8.29 -14.30
N ILE A 167 -18.07 -8.38 -14.10
CA ILE A 167 -17.45 -8.53 -12.78
C ILE A 167 -16.77 -7.22 -12.41
N LYS A 168 -17.16 -6.64 -11.26
CA LYS A 168 -16.55 -5.44 -10.68
C LYS A 168 -15.98 -5.76 -9.30
N GLY A 169 -14.65 -5.91 -9.22
CA GLY A 169 -14.00 -6.37 -7.99
C GLY A 169 -14.50 -7.78 -7.64
N THR A 170 -14.92 -8.01 -6.40
CA THR A 170 -15.46 -9.30 -5.92
C THR A 170 -16.96 -9.48 -6.16
N LYS A 171 -17.59 -8.58 -6.93
CA LYS A 171 -19.03 -8.58 -7.22
C LYS A 171 -19.29 -8.87 -8.69
N ALA A 172 -20.21 -9.79 -8.98
CA ALA A 172 -20.81 -9.94 -10.30
C ALA A 172 -22.10 -9.09 -10.36
N ILE A 173 -22.27 -8.38 -11.46
CA ILE A 173 -23.43 -7.53 -11.72
C ILE A 173 -24.13 -8.08 -12.94
N ILE A 174 -25.42 -8.35 -12.79
CA ILE A 174 -26.34 -8.74 -13.86
C ILE A 174 -27.25 -7.54 -14.11
N GLU A 175 -27.09 -6.91 -15.26
CA GLU A 175 -28.00 -5.88 -15.75
C GLU A 175 -29.01 -6.55 -16.69
N VAL A 176 -30.27 -6.21 -16.50
CA VAL A 176 -31.39 -6.73 -17.28
C VAL A 176 -32.18 -5.52 -17.78
N ALA A 177 -32.55 -5.53 -19.06
CA ALA A 177 -33.54 -4.63 -19.62
C ALA A 177 -34.74 -5.46 -20.06
N GLU A 178 -35.91 -5.15 -19.52
CA GLU A 178 -37.14 -5.89 -19.79
C GLU A 178 -37.79 -5.45 -21.12
N ARG A 179 -38.54 -6.35 -21.75
CA ARG A 179 -39.34 -6.03 -22.94
C ARG A 179 -40.54 -5.20 -22.52
N ILE A 180 -40.67 -4.02 -23.11
CA ILE A 180 -41.90 -3.24 -23.03
C ILE A 180 -42.89 -3.89 -23.99
N VAL A 181 -43.84 -4.65 -23.45
CA VAL A 181 -45.02 -5.10 -24.22
C VAL A 181 -45.94 -3.88 -24.32
N PRO A 182 -46.15 -3.29 -25.50
CA PRO A 182 -47.13 -2.22 -25.64
C PRO A 182 -48.53 -2.80 -25.39
N ASP A 183 -49.36 -2.08 -24.63
CA ASP A 183 -50.78 -2.40 -24.44
C ASP A 183 -51.56 -2.45 -25.76
#